data_AF-A0AA35R591-F1
#
_entry.id   AF-A0AA35R591-F1
#
_cell.length_a   1.000
_cell.length_b   1.000
_cell.length_c   1.000
_cell.angle_alpha   90.00
_cell.angle_beta   90.00
_cell.angle_gamma   90.00
#
_symmetry.space_group_name_H-M   'P 1'
#
loop_
_entity.id
_entity.type
_entity.pdbx_description
1 polymer ?
#
loop_
_entity_poly.entity_id
_entity_poly.type
_entity_poly.pdbx_seq_one_letter_code
_entity_poly.pdbx_strand_id
1 'polypeptide(L)'
;MSDSLRATSGRSYLGEVVGSGGQRWELQLKGSGRTPYSRFADGRKLLRSSIREFLCSEAMHYLEIPTTRAGSCITSDDTVTRDILYSGNPIQERCTVITRIAPTFIRFGSFEIFKARDRETGVTQSYYPQVCIFLTSSFLSQFLSYITPCAEPEDRRARTALFFRDLCVRTAHLVSAWQCVGFCHG
;
A
#
# COMPACT_ATOMS: atom_id res chain seq x y z
N MET A 1 -10.51 -22.27 -13.32
CA MET A 1 -10.98 -20.88 -13.14
C MET A 1 -9.91 -20.17 -12.32
N SER A 2 -9.10 -19.32 -12.95
CA SER A 2 -7.72 -19.02 -12.57
C SER A 2 -7.56 -18.01 -11.42
N ASP A 3 -6.84 -18.46 -10.40
CA ASP A 3 -6.61 -17.85 -9.09
C ASP A 3 -5.35 -16.93 -9.10
N SER A 4 -5.32 -15.91 -9.98
CA SER A 4 -4.08 -15.16 -10.28
C SER A 4 -4.00 -13.71 -9.76
N LEU A 5 -5.04 -13.15 -9.13
CA LEU A 5 -4.97 -11.80 -8.55
C LEU A 5 -4.40 -11.85 -7.12
N ARG A 6 -3.07 -11.70 -7.01
CA ARG A 6 -2.34 -11.70 -5.75
C ARG A 6 -2.42 -10.32 -5.04
N ALA A 7 -3.53 -10.05 -4.34
CA ALA A 7 -3.70 -8.87 -3.50
C ALA A 7 -4.09 -9.19 -2.04
N THR A 8 -3.92 -8.22 -1.16
CA THR A 8 -3.82 -8.36 0.30
C THR A 8 -5.18 -8.52 0.99
N SER A 9 -5.29 -9.52 1.87
CA SER A 9 -6.48 -9.80 2.68
C SER A 9 -6.92 -8.60 3.54
N GLY A 10 -8.24 -8.42 3.67
CA GLY A 10 -8.84 -7.52 4.66
C GLY A 10 -8.69 -6.02 4.42
N ARG A 11 -8.34 -5.60 3.19
CA ARG A 11 -8.19 -4.18 2.85
C ARG A 11 -9.32 -3.71 1.95
N SER A 12 -10.06 -2.70 2.40
CA SER A 12 -11.12 -2.06 1.61
C SER A 12 -10.74 -0.63 1.27
N TYR A 13 -10.81 -0.27 0.00
CA TYR A 13 -10.71 1.11 -0.45
C TYR A 13 -12.03 1.83 -0.20
N LEU A 14 -12.00 2.98 0.46
CA LEU A 14 -13.21 3.77 0.72
C LEU A 14 -13.42 4.86 -0.32
N GLY A 15 -12.34 5.45 -0.82
CA GLY A 15 -12.39 6.58 -1.73
C GLY A 15 -11.31 7.60 -1.42
N GLU A 16 -11.52 8.81 -1.93
CA GLU A 16 -10.57 9.91 -1.85
C GLU A 16 -11.22 11.14 -1.25
N VAL A 17 -10.44 11.91 -0.51
CA VAL A 17 -10.83 13.22 0.02
C VAL A 17 -9.82 14.27 -0.41
N VAL A 18 -10.32 15.48 -0.66
CA VAL A 18 -9.47 16.65 -0.94
C VAL A 18 -9.36 17.46 0.34
N GLY A 19 -8.13 17.62 0.83
CA GLY A 19 -7.84 18.44 1.99
C GLY A 19 -7.97 19.94 1.70
N SER A 20 -7.95 20.75 2.75
CA SER A 20 -8.11 22.21 2.65
C SER A 20 -7.06 22.92 1.79
N GLY A 21 -5.87 22.34 1.62
CA GLY A 21 -4.81 22.85 0.73
C GLY A 21 -4.87 22.31 -0.70
N GLY A 22 -5.96 21.62 -1.08
CA GLY A 22 -6.12 21.03 -2.42
C GLY A 22 -5.44 19.67 -2.61
N GLN A 23 -4.67 19.19 -1.61
CA GLN A 23 -4.05 17.87 -1.67
C GLN A 23 -5.09 16.74 -1.60
N ARG A 24 -4.89 15.70 -2.41
CA ARG A 24 -5.76 14.52 -2.47
C ARG A 24 -5.21 13.40 -1.58
N TRP A 25 -6.10 12.75 -0.84
CA TRP A 25 -5.77 11.64 0.04
C TRP A 25 -6.69 10.46 -0.22
N GLU A 26 -6.11 9.29 -0.40
CA GLU A 26 -6.81 8.00 -0.44
C GLU A 26 -7.08 7.49 0.98
N LEU A 27 -8.26 6.92 1.19
CA LEU A 27 -8.71 6.30 2.45
C LEU A 27 -8.85 4.79 2.27
N GLN A 28 -8.18 4.02 3.13
CA GLN A 28 -8.23 2.56 3.12
C GLN A 28 -8.46 2.00 4.51
N LEU A 29 -9.41 1.08 4.67
CA LEU A 29 -9.57 0.29 5.88
C LEU A 29 -8.69 -0.96 5.83
N LYS A 30 -8.09 -1.34 6.95
CA LYS A 30 -7.58 -2.70 7.19
C LYS A 30 -8.36 -3.34 8.33
N GLY A 31 -8.79 -4.59 8.13
CA GLY A 31 -9.60 -5.35 9.09
C GLY A 31 -11.11 -5.29 8.84
N SER A 32 -11.52 -4.69 7.72
CA SER A 32 -12.93 -4.50 7.32
C SER A 32 -13.67 -5.80 6.95
N GLY A 33 -13.01 -6.95 6.97
CA GLY A 33 -13.57 -8.25 6.63
C GLY A 33 -13.07 -8.79 5.31
N ARG A 34 -13.69 -9.88 4.83
CA ARG A 34 -13.24 -10.57 3.62
C ARG A 34 -13.49 -9.73 2.37
N THR A 35 -12.55 -9.82 1.46
CA THR A 35 -12.61 -9.28 0.09
C THR A 35 -12.40 -10.42 -0.91
N PRO A 36 -12.72 -10.22 -2.20
CA PRO A 36 -12.40 -11.20 -3.25
C PRO A 36 -10.91 -11.60 -3.29
N TYR A 37 -10.03 -10.75 -2.75
CA TYR A 37 -8.59 -10.98 -2.70
C TYR A 37 -8.12 -11.65 -1.39
N SER A 38 -9.03 -11.99 -0.47
CA SER A 38 -8.66 -12.48 0.87
C SER A 38 -8.17 -13.92 0.91
N ARG A 39 -8.31 -14.68 -0.19
CA ARG A 39 -7.92 -16.11 -0.25
C ARG A 39 -8.49 -16.88 0.95
N PHE A 40 -7.62 -17.57 1.69
CA PHE A 40 -7.92 -18.33 2.91
C PHE A 40 -7.97 -17.49 4.19
N ALA A 41 -7.57 -16.22 4.15
CA ALA A 41 -7.59 -15.36 5.32
C ALA A 41 -9.00 -14.79 5.56
N ASP A 42 -9.35 -14.60 6.83
CA ASP A 42 -10.65 -14.09 7.27
C ASP A 42 -10.83 -12.56 7.08
N GLY A 43 -9.79 -11.85 6.65
CA GLY A 43 -9.84 -10.42 6.42
C GLY A 43 -9.96 -9.58 7.70
N ARG A 44 -9.74 -10.19 8.87
CA ARG A 44 -9.76 -9.50 10.17
C ARG A 44 -8.36 -9.07 10.58
N LYS A 45 -8.28 -7.96 11.29
CA LYS A 45 -7.06 -7.44 11.93
C LYS A 45 -7.29 -7.38 13.44
N LEU A 46 -6.21 -7.48 14.21
CA LEU A 46 -6.26 -7.62 15.67
C LEU A 46 -5.64 -6.40 16.35
N LEU A 47 -6.11 -6.12 17.57
CA LEU A 47 -5.73 -4.93 18.33
C LEU A 47 -4.21 -4.72 18.43
N ARG A 48 -3.45 -5.75 18.83
CA ARG A 48 -1.97 -5.66 18.95
C ARG A 48 -1.30 -5.15 17.66
N SER A 49 -1.73 -5.68 16.52
CA SER A 49 -1.15 -5.37 15.21
C SER A 49 -1.66 -4.03 14.67
N SER A 50 -2.85 -3.60 15.10
CA SER A 50 -3.42 -2.31 14.76
C SER A 50 -2.76 -1.19 15.52
N ILE A 51 -2.53 -1.37 16.83
CA ILE A 51 -1.81 -0.39 17.65
C ILE A 51 -0.38 -0.21 17.15
N ARG A 52 0.37 -1.29 16.88
CA ARG A 52 1.74 -1.16 16.33
C ARG A 52 1.76 -0.43 14.99
N GLU A 53 0.82 -0.74 14.09
CA GLU A 53 0.73 -0.06 12.80
C GLU A 53 0.38 1.42 12.96
N PHE A 54 -0.58 1.74 13.83
CA PHE A 54 -0.99 3.12 14.11
C PHE A 54 0.19 3.93 14.68
N LEU A 55 0.80 3.43 15.75
CA LEU A 55 1.90 4.12 16.44
C LEU A 55 3.12 4.27 15.53
N CYS A 56 3.51 3.23 14.80
CA CYS A 56 4.64 3.30 13.87
C CYS A 56 4.38 4.28 12.73
N SER A 57 3.17 4.28 12.15
CA SER A 57 2.78 5.22 11.09
C SER A 57 2.93 6.67 11.53
N GLU A 58 2.42 7.02 12.71
CA GLU A 58 2.47 8.39 13.20
C GLU A 58 3.87 8.76 13.74
N ALA A 59 4.57 7.83 14.39
CA ALA A 59 5.95 8.07 14.84
C ALA A 59 6.88 8.38 13.65
N MET A 60 6.80 7.58 12.58
CA MET A 60 7.59 7.82 11.36
C MET A 60 7.24 9.17 10.73
N HIS A 61 5.97 9.57 10.76
CA HIS A 61 5.56 10.88 10.26
C HIS A 61 6.18 12.04 11.05
N TYR A 62 6.18 11.96 12.39
CA TYR A 62 6.80 12.98 13.25
C TYR A 62 8.33 12.93 13.25
N LEU A 63 8.93 11.83 12.80
CA LEU A 63 10.36 11.74 12.47
C LEU A 63 10.69 12.28 11.07
N GLU A 64 9.69 12.84 10.37
CA GLU A 64 9.81 13.36 9.00
C GLU A 64 10.20 12.28 7.96
N ILE A 65 9.96 11.01 8.28
CA ILE A 65 10.20 9.89 7.37
C ILE A 65 8.92 9.62 6.57
N PRO A 66 8.97 9.56 5.22
CA PRO A 66 7.79 9.30 4.41
C PRO A 66 7.09 8.00 4.80
N THR A 67 5.80 8.09 5.11
CA THR A 67 5.00 6.97 5.62
C THR A 67 3.52 7.17 5.31
N THR A 68 2.73 6.10 5.40
CA THR A 68 1.26 6.23 5.42
C THR A 68 0.81 6.75 6.78
N ARG A 69 -0.28 7.51 6.82
CA ARG A 69 -0.87 8.02 8.05
C ARG A 69 -1.95 7.08 8.58
N ALA A 70 -2.17 7.12 9.89
CA ALA A 70 -3.20 6.35 10.55
C ALA A 70 -4.32 7.27 11.08
N GLY A 71 -5.51 7.15 10.51
CA GLY A 71 -6.65 8.02 10.82
C GLY A 71 -7.45 7.60 12.05
N SER A 72 -7.69 6.30 12.23
CA SER A 72 -8.45 5.78 13.38
C SER A 72 -8.08 4.33 13.66
N CYS A 73 -8.22 3.90 14.92
CA CYS A 73 -8.05 2.52 15.38
C CYS A 73 -9.26 2.15 16.25
N ILE A 74 -10.16 1.32 15.73
CA ILE A 74 -11.46 1.01 16.35
C ILE A 74 -11.51 -0.50 16.64
N THR A 75 -11.66 -0.86 17.91
CA THR A 75 -11.82 -2.26 18.34
C THR A 75 -13.28 -2.62 18.51
N SER A 76 -13.64 -3.88 18.22
CA SER A 76 -14.95 -4.45 18.58
C SER A 76 -14.79 -5.55 19.63
N ASP A 77 -15.92 -6.02 20.16
CA ASP A 77 -15.98 -7.21 21.01
C ASP A 77 -15.99 -8.53 20.21
N ASP A 78 -16.06 -8.46 18.88
CA ASP A 78 -15.88 -9.65 18.03
C ASP A 78 -14.46 -10.19 18.22
N THR A 79 -14.33 -11.50 18.40
CA THR A 79 -13.02 -12.15 18.56
C THR A 79 -12.72 -13.12 17.44
N VAL A 80 -11.43 -13.34 17.20
CA VAL A 80 -10.92 -14.34 16.27
C VAL A 80 -9.83 -15.14 16.95
N THR A 81 -9.88 -16.45 16.80
CA THR A 81 -8.87 -17.39 17.28
C THR A 81 -7.55 -17.20 16.52
N ARG A 82 -6.47 -16.93 17.26
CA ARG A 82 -5.12 -16.79 16.70
C ARG A 82 -4.09 -17.41 17.61
N ASP A 83 -3.16 -18.14 17.01
CA ASP A 83 -1.94 -18.56 17.68
C ASP A 83 -0.84 -17.54 17.37
N ILE A 84 -0.46 -16.77 18.38
CA ILE A 84 0.45 -15.62 18.23
C ILE A 84 1.87 -16.06 17.92
N LEU A 85 2.31 -17.13 18.59
CA LEU A 85 3.69 -17.62 18.57
C LEU A 85 3.83 -18.93 17.78
N TYR A 86 2.76 -19.38 17.11
CA TYR A 86 2.69 -20.68 16.45
C TYR A 86 3.05 -21.83 17.42
N SER A 87 2.67 -21.68 18.69
CA SER A 87 3.06 -22.60 19.77
C SER A 87 2.01 -23.66 20.07
N GLY A 88 0.91 -23.71 19.30
CA GLY A 88 -0.26 -24.56 19.54
C GLY A 88 -1.22 -24.03 20.61
N ASN A 89 -0.99 -22.81 21.14
CA ASN A 89 -1.81 -22.21 22.21
C ASN A 89 -2.60 -21.01 21.67
N PRO A 90 -3.70 -21.24 20.93
CA PRO A 90 -4.48 -20.15 20.37
C PRO A 90 -5.25 -19.40 21.45
N ILE A 91 -5.34 -18.08 21.31
CA ILE A 91 -6.17 -17.23 22.15
C ILE A 91 -7.24 -16.52 21.32
N GLN A 92 -8.31 -16.07 21.99
CA GLN A 92 -9.30 -15.18 21.40
C GLN A 92 -8.76 -13.75 21.39
N GLU A 93 -8.56 -13.19 20.22
CA GLU A 93 -8.13 -11.80 20.08
C GLU A 93 -9.25 -10.93 19.51
N ARG A 94 -9.41 -9.73 20.08
CA ARG A 94 -10.38 -8.75 19.60
C ARG A 94 -10.06 -8.28 18.19
N CYS A 95 -11.11 -8.21 17.38
CA CYS A 95 -11.08 -7.63 16.06
C CYS A 95 -10.90 -6.11 16.15
N THR A 96 -10.16 -5.57 15.21
CA THR A 96 -9.88 -4.15 15.14
C THR A 96 -9.80 -3.71 13.69
N VAL A 97 -10.38 -2.56 13.39
CA VAL A 97 -10.30 -1.89 12.10
C VAL A 97 -9.41 -0.67 12.25
N ILE A 98 -8.47 -0.48 11.32
CA ILE A 98 -7.65 0.73 11.22
C ILE A 98 -7.93 1.44 9.91
N THR A 99 -8.06 2.77 9.96
CA THR A 99 -8.11 3.62 8.78
C THR A 99 -6.70 4.09 8.44
N ARG A 100 -6.28 3.86 7.21
CA ARG A 100 -5.03 4.34 6.63
C ARG A 100 -5.33 5.46 5.66
N ILE A 101 -4.45 6.45 5.65
CA ILE A 101 -4.55 7.63 4.80
C ILE A 101 -3.20 7.80 4.09
N ALA A 102 -3.22 7.98 2.78
CA ALA A 102 -2.00 8.18 1.99
C ALA A 102 -2.30 9.00 0.72
N PRO A 103 -1.32 9.68 0.12
CA PRO A 103 -1.52 10.30 -1.19
C PRO A 103 -1.84 9.25 -2.27
N THR A 104 -1.29 8.04 -2.13
CA THR A 104 -1.68 6.87 -2.91
C THR A 104 -1.40 5.54 -2.19
N PHE A 105 -2.17 4.50 -2.51
CA PHE A 105 -1.89 3.11 -2.14
C PHE A 105 -1.30 2.25 -3.27
N ILE A 106 -0.91 2.86 -4.40
CA ILE A 106 -0.17 2.17 -5.45
C ILE A 106 1.17 1.66 -4.90
N ARG A 107 1.55 0.44 -5.31
CA ARG A 107 2.78 -0.25 -4.93
C ARG A 107 3.44 -0.85 -6.17
N PHE A 108 4.69 -1.30 -6.08
CA PHE A 108 5.37 -1.97 -7.21
C PHE A 108 4.54 -3.15 -7.74
N GLY A 109 3.96 -3.95 -6.84
CA GLY A 109 3.06 -5.05 -7.19
C GLY A 109 1.78 -4.67 -7.93
N SER A 110 1.37 -3.39 -7.92
CA SER A 110 0.25 -2.90 -8.72
C SER A 110 0.59 -2.82 -10.20
N PHE A 111 1.87 -2.67 -10.56
CA PHE A 111 2.34 -2.72 -11.95
C PHE A 111 2.67 -4.16 -12.36
N GLU A 112 3.27 -4.93 -11.44
CA GLU A 112 3.66 -6.32 -11.70
C GLU A 112 2.48 -7.21 -12.05
N ILE A 113 1.29 -6.95 -11.49
CA ILE A 113 0.08 -7.75 -11.72
C ILE A 113 -0.37 -7.81 -13.19
N PHE A 114 0.09 -6.86 -14.02
CA PHE A 114 -0.21 -6.77 -15.44
C PHE A 114 1.02 -7.06 -16.32
N LYS A 115 2.16 -7.41 -15.74
CA LYS A 115 3.39 -7.75 -16.48
C LYS A 115 3.17 -9.04 -17.28
N ALA A 116 3.75 -9.09 -18.48
CA ALA A 116 3.83 -10.33 -19.24
C ALA A 116 4.63 -11.38 -18.45
N ARG A 117 4.35 -12.67 -18.71
CA ARG A 117 5.04 -13.77 -18.06
C ARG A 117 6.55 -13.62 -18.24
N ASP A 118 7.23 -13.47 -17.11
CA ASP A 118 8.68 -13.48 -17.07
C ASP A 118 9.15 -14.95 -17.03
N ARG A 119 10.07 -15.32 -17.92
CA ARG A 119 10.63 -16.67 -17.95
C ARG A 119 11.46 -16.95 -16.70
N GLU A 120 11.99 -15.93 -16.02
CA GLU A 120 12.86 -16.06 -14.86
C GLU A 120 12.10 -16.12 -13.53
N THR A 121 11.01 -15.35 -13.37
CA THR A 121 10.29 -15.26 -12.08
C THR A 121 9.12 -16.23 -11.95
N GLY A 122 8.71 -16.90 -13.02
CA GLY A 122 7.70 -17.97 -13.00
C GLY A 122 6.28 -17.53 -12.62
N VAL A 123 6.01 -16.22 -12.47
CA VAL A 123 4.70 -15.72 -12.04
C VAL A 123 3.71 -15.72 -13.22
N THR A 124 2.70 -16.58 -13.13
CA THR A 124 1.56 -16.61 -14.07
C THR A 124 0.55 -15.51 -13.69
N GLN A 125 0.54 -14.41 -14.42
CA GLN A 125 -0.48 -13.37 -14.30
C GLN A 125 -1.07 -13.01 -15.66
N SER A 126 -2.33 -12.55 -15.66
CA SER A 126 -3.03 -12.15 -16.87
C SER A 126 -2.42 -10.86 -17.43
N TYR A 127 -1.93 -10.94 -18.66
CA TYR A 127 -1.30 -9.80 -19.33
C TYR A 127 -2.36 -8.80 -19.82
N TYR A 128 -2.43 -7.63 -19.16
CA TYR A 128 -3.29 -6.52 -19.58
C TYR A 128 -2.45 -5.24 -19.76
N PRO A 129 -1.69 -5.12 -20.86
CA PRO A 129 -0.77 -4.01 -21.07
C PRO A 129 -1.47 -2.65 -21.03
N GLN A 130 -2.73 -2.59 -21.47
CA GLN A 130 -3.52 -1.35 -21.47
C GLN A 130 -3.79 -0.83 -20.05
N VAL A 131 -4.03 -1.72 -19.08
CA VAL A 131 -4.25 -1.32 -17.68
C VAL A 131 -2.93 -0.84 -17.07
N CYS A 132 -1.83 -1.52 -17.39
CA CYS A 132 -0.50 -1.11 -16.96
C CYS A 132 -0.15 0.30 -17.51
N ILE A 133 -0.42 0.54 -18.80
CA ILE A 133 -0.25 1.84 -19.44
C ILE A 133 -1.14 2.89 -18.78
N PHE A 134 -2.41 2.58 -18.56
CA PHE A 134 -3.38 3.49 -17.93
C PHE A 134 -2.99 3.87 -16.50
N LEU A 135 -2.60 2.89 -15.67
CA LEU A 135 -2.14 3.15 -14.31
C LEU A 135 -0.85 3.98 -14.32
N THR A 136 0.07 3.66 -15.23
CA THR A 136 1.31 4.42 -15.38
C THR A 136 1.01 5.85 -15.82
N SER A 137 0.15 6.07 -16.82
CA SER A 137 -0.18 7.40 -17.33
C SER A 137 -0.97 8.25 -16.34
N SER A 138 -1.95 7.64 -15.65
CA SER A 138 -2.79 8.34 -14.67
C SER A 138 -2.00 8.69 -13.40
N PHE A 139 -1.12 7.78 -12.97
CA PHE A 139 -0.22 8.08 -11.86
C PHE A 139 0.85 9.08 -12.27
N LEU A 140 1.40 8.99 -13.48
CA LEU A 140 2.34 9.98 -14.02
C LEU A 140 1.75 11.37 -14.02
N SER A 141 0.52 11.57 -14.51
CA SER A 141 -0.05 12.90 -14.60
C SER A 141 -0.26 13.51 -13.21
N GLN A 142 -0.75 12.71 -12.26
CA GLN A 142 -0.92 13.14 -10.86
C GLN A 142 0.43 13.42 -10.19
N PHE A 143 1.45 12.61 -10.46
CA PHE A 143 2.79 12.71 -9.87
C PHE A 143 3.63 13.84 -10.49
N LEU A 144 3.62 13.98 -11.80
CA LEU A 144 4.34 15.03 -12.53
C LEU A 144 3.72 16.41 -12.27
N SER A 145 2.40 16.51 -12.13
CA SER A 145 1.74 17.74 -11.68
C SER A 145 2.24 18.21 -10.31
N TYR A 146 2.69 17.30 -9.45
CA TYR A 146 3.22 17.60 -8.12
C TYR A 146 4.72 17.97 -8.12
N ILE A 147 5.51 17.46 -9.08
CA ILE A 147 6.98 17.51 -9.02
C ILE A 147 7.58 18.43 -10.09
N THR A 148 6.99 18.46 -11.28
CA THR A 148 7.48 19.22 -12.44
C THR A 148 6.32 19.92 -13.14
N PRO A 149 5.76 20.99 -12.53
CA PRO A 149 4.65 21.74 -13.13
C PRO A 149 5.01 22.45 -14.44
N CYS A 150 6.30 22.59 -14.78
CA CYS A 150 6.76 23.44 -15.89
C CYS A 150 7.30 22.71 -17.13
N ALA A 151 7.38 21.37 -17.14
CA ALA A 151 7.88 20.65 -18.30
C ALA A 151 7.38 19.20 -18.28
N GLU A 152 6.22 18.94 -18.88
CA GLU A 152 5.85 17.57 -19.25
C GLU A 152 6.49 17.27 -20.61
N PRO A 153 7.45 16.33 -20.71
CA PRO A 153 7.90 15.86 -22.02
C PRO A 153 6.72 15.29 -22.80
N GLU A 154 6.55 15.69 -24.06
CA GLU A 154 5.49 15.14 -24.91
C GLU A 154 5.66 13.61 -25.09
N ASP A 155 6.91 13.15 -25.20
CA ASP A 155 7.23 11.74 -25.35
C ASP A 155 6.94 10.93 -24.07
N ARG A 156 6.14 9.88 -24.24
CA ARG A 156 5.80 8.92 -23.19
C ARG A 156 7.03 8.21 -22.63
N ARG A 157 8.01 7.83 -23.47
CA ARG A 157 9.20 7.11 -22.99
C ARG A 157 10.04 8.00 -22.08
N ALA A 158 10.27 9.24 -22.47
CA ALA A 158 10.95 10.24 -21.64
C ALA A 158 10.24 10.44 -20.29
N ARG A 159 8.92 10.59 -20.29
CA ARG A 159 8.13 10.72 -19.04
C ARG A 159 8.26 9.49 -18.12
N THR A 160 8.16 8.29 -18.68
CA THR A 160 8.33 7.04 -17.91
C THR A 160 9.74 6.93 -17.33
N ALA A 161 10.78 7.31 -18.08
CA ALA A 161 12.15 7.30 -17.60
C ALA A 161 12.38 8.30 -16.44
N LEU A 162 11.83 9.51 -16.54
CA LEU A 162 11.88 10.51 -15.47
C LEU A 162 11.16 10.03 -14.21
N PHE A 163 9.96 9.48 -14.36
CA PHE A 163 9.21 8.89 -13.26
C PHE A 163 10.00 7.78 -12.56
N PHE A 164 10.57 6.85 -13.33
CA PHE A 164 11.33 5.74 -12.77
C PHE A 164 12.59 6.23 -12.04
N ARG A 165 13.30 7.20 -12.60
CA ARG A 165 14.45 7.84 -11.95
C ARG A 165 14.07 8.45 -10.61
N ASP A 166 12.99 9.23 -10.56
CA ASP A 166 12.53 9.86 -9.31
C ASP A 166 12.08 8.83 -8.27
N LEU A 167 11.39 7.77 -8.71
CA LEU A 167 11.02 6.64 -7.86
C LEU A 167 12.25 5.96 -7.22
N CYS A 168 13.32 5.75 -7.99
CA CYS A 168 14.59 5.24 -7.48
C CYS A 168 15.20 6.18 -6.43
N VAL A 169 15.25 7.50 -6.70
CA VAL A 169 15.79 8.50 -5.78
C VAL A 169 15.00 8.55 -4.48
N ARG A 170 13.66 8.59 -4.54
CA ARG A 170 12.79 8.61 -3.35
C ARG A 170 12.93 7.35 -2.51
N THR A 171 13.05 6.20 -3.16
CA THR A 171 13.23 4.92 -2.47
C THR A 171 14.61 4.87 -1.79
N ALA A 172 15.66 5.36 -2.45
CA ALA A 172 16.99 5.48 -1.84
C ALA A 172 16.94 6.38 -0.60
N HIS A 173 16.31 7.55 -0.69
CA HIS A 173 16.12 8.44 0.47
C HIS A 173 15.33 7.78 1.59
N LEU A 174 14.22 7.11 1.27
CA LEU A 174 13.41 6.40 2.27
C LEU A 174 14.23 5.35 3.03
N VAL A 175 14.96 4.49 2.30
CA VAL A 175 15.78 3.44 2.91
C VAL A 175 16.93 4.05 3.72
N SER A 176 17.55 5.12 3.23
CA SER A 176 18.60 5.82 4.00
C SER A 176 18.07 6.38 5.32
N ALA A 177 16.87 6.98 5.31
CA ALA A 177 16.24 7.49 6.52
C ALA A 177 15.91 6.37 7.51
N TRP A 178 15.51 5.19 7.02
CA TRP A 178 15.31 4.01 7.86
C TRP A 178 16.60 3.59 8.56
N GLN A 179 17.73 3.59 7.85
CA GLN A 179 19.03 3.24 8.45
C GLN A 179 19.43 4.25 9.54
N CYS A 180 19.18 5.54 9.33
CA CYS A 180 19.52 6.59 10.30
C CYS A 180 18.81 6.44 11.65
N VAL A 181 17.61 5.85 11.67
CA VAL A 181 16.82 5.65 12.90
C VAL A 181 16.79 4.19 13.38
N GLY A 182 17.55 3.31 12.73
CA GLY A 182 17.56 1.88 13.04
C GLY A 182 16.21 1.18 12.81
N PHE A 183 15.41 1.66 11.83
CA PHE A 183 14.11 1.08 11.54
C PHE A 183 14.23 -0.20 10.70
N CYS A 184 13.71 -1.30 11.24
CA CYS A 184 13.57 -2.58 10.55
C CYS A 184 12.12 -2.80 10.12
N HIS A 185 11.85 -2.75 8.81
CA HIS A 185 10.48 -2.87 8.27
C HIS A 185 9.88 -4.28 8.43
N GLY A 186 10.70 -5.33 8.41
CA GLY A 186 10.29 -6.73 8.51
C GLY A 186 11.46 -7.68 8.50
#